data_AF-A0A6B3ET65-F1
#
_entry.id   AF-A0A6B3ET65-F1
#
_cell.length_a   1.000
_cell.length_b   1.000
_cell.length_c   1.000
_cell.angle_alpha   90.00
_cell.angle_beta   90.00
_cell.angle_gamma   90.00
#
_symmetry.space_group_name_H-M   'P 1'
#
loop_
_entity.id
_entity.type
_entity.pdbx_description
1 polymer ?
#
loop_
_entity_poly.entity_id
_entity_poly.type
_entity_poly.pdbx_seq_one_letter_code
_entity_poly.pdbx_strand_id
1 'polypeptide(L)'
;VAGLLIDAGTTTSQTLMEVGPSGASASHAANPTVLNDVFLRIGGATPGKATTSLVVNSDHTVIDHTWAWRADHGNDGTVGWNTNTADTGLVVNGQDVTAYGLFVEHYKKTQVVWNGNGGRTYFFQNELPYDPPDQGSWTNGSTQGYPAYKVANSVTSHEAWGLGSYAYAQVNPSVVEDHSFEVPRTSGVRFHDMVTTVLGGKGTINHIINDAGAKVTPSSNVAYLTN
;
A
#
# COMPACT_ATOMS: atom_id res chain seq x y z
N VAL A 1 -3.89 -15.24 -13.83
CA VAL A 1 -3.82 -15.96 -12.54
C VAL A 1 -5.08 -15.61 -11.77
N ALA A 2 -5.81 -16.59 -11.24
CA ALA A 2 -7.07 -16.27 -10.56
C ALA A 2 -7.42 -17.16 -9.37
N GLY A 3 -8.08 -16.58 -8.36
CA GLY A 3 -8.67 -17.29 -7.22
C GLY A 3 -7.65 -17.94 -6.28
N LEU A 4 -6.56 -17.24 -5.96
CA LEU A 4 -5.47 -17.78 -5.14
C LEU A 4 -5.24 -16.95 -3.88
N LEU A 5 -5.05 -17.64 -2.75
CA LEU A 5 -4.43 -17.09 -1.55
C LEU A 5 -2.98 -17.57 -1.49
N ILE A 6 -2.04 -16.63 -1.44
CA ILE A 6 -0.63 -16.87 -1.20
C ILE A 6 -0.33 -16.53 0.26
N ASP A 7 -0.07 -17.55 1.07
CA ASP A 7 0.15 -17.44 2.51
C ASP A 7 1.65 -17.54 2.83
N ALA A 8 2.20 -16.53 3.50
CA ALA A 8 3.63 -16.46 3.78
C ALA A 8 4.07 -17.52 4.80
N GLY A 9 5.22 -18.15 4.53
CA GLY A 9 5.87 -19.07 5.47
C GLY A 9 6.67 -18.36 6.56
N THR A 10 7.14 -19.13 7.55
CA THR A 10 7.89 -18.61 8.70
C THR A 10 9.30 -18.10 8.36
N THR A 11 9.88 -18.61 7.27
CA THR A 11 11.11 -18.09 6.66
C THR A 11 10.76 -16.92 5.75
N THR A 12 11.46 -15.80 5.90
CA THR A 12 11.21 -14.61 5.07
C THR A 12 11.42 -14.89 3.59
N SER A 13 10.37 -14.73 2.80
CA SER A 13 10.47 -14.63 1.34
C SER A 13 10.86 -13.21 0.94
N GLN A 14 11.75 -13.03 -0.04
CA GLN A 14 12.00 -11.68 -0.56
C GLN A 14 10.77 -11.13 -1.29
N THR A 15 10.15 -11.97 -2.11
CA THR A 15 8.90 -11.68 -2.82
C THR A 15 7.99 -12.90 -2.72
N LEU A 16 6.69 -12.72 -2.45
CA LEU A 16 5.73 -13.84 -2.52
C LEU A 16 5.28 -14.13 -3.95
N MET A 17 5.02 -13.08 -4.73
CA MET A 17 4.63 -13.19 -6.14
C MET A 17 5.32 -12.12 -6.99
N GLU A 18 5.93 -12.54 -8.10
CA GLU A 18 6.54 -11.67 -9.10
C GLU A 18 5.88 -11.90 -10.47
N VAL A 19 5.39 -10.82 -11.09
CA VAL A 19 4.79 -10.84 -12.44
C VAL A 19 5.75 -10.25 -13.44
N GLY A 20 6.38 -11.13 -14.22
CA GLY A 20 7.46 -10.76 -15.14
C GLY A 20 8.79 -10.57 -14.41
N PRO A 21 9.93 -10.87 -15.06
CA PRO A 21 11.23 -10.68 -14.43
C PRO A 21 11.58 -9.19 -14.24
N SER A 22 12.42 -8.90 -13.25
CA SER A 22 13.05 -7.57 -13.12
C SER A 22 13.67 -7.09 -14.44
N GLY A 23 13.40 -5.82 -14.80
CA GLY A 23 13.83 -5.23 -16.07
C GLY A 23 12.99 -5.64 -17.29
N ALA A 24 11.85 -6.29 -17.10
CA ALA A 24 10.89 -6.52 -18.18
C ALA A 24 10.50 -5.20 -18.86
N SER A 25 10.41 -5.24 -20.19
CA SER A 25 10.08 -4.10 -21.06
C SER A 25 9.30 -4.51 -22.31
N ALA A 26 8.87 -5.77 -22.36
CA ALA A 26 8.05 -6.27 -23.45
C ALA A 26 6.60 -5.79 -23.25
N SER A 27 6.01 -5.24 -24.32
CA SER A 27 4.60 -4.85 -24.28
C SER A 27 3.69 -6.07 -24.43
N HIS A 28 2.68 -6.14 -23.58
CA HIS A 28 1.59 -7.13 -23.59
C HIS A 28 0.22 -6.50 -23.82
N ALA A 29 0.13 -5.30 -24.41
CA ALA A 29 -1.11 -4.53 -24.53
C ALA A 29 -2.28 -5.29 -25.19
N ALA A 30 -1.99 -6.13 -26.19
CA ALA A 30 -3.02 -6.91 -26.90
C ALA A 30 -3.51 -8.14 -26.15
N ASN A 31 -2.75 -8.62 -25.15
CA ASN A 31 -3.07 -9.80 -24.36
C ASN A 31 -2.31 -9.74 -23.01
N PRO A 32 -2.77 -8.90 -22.08
CA PRO A 32 -2.05 -8.64 -20.85
C PRO A 32 -2.12 -9.82 -19.88
N THR A 33 -1.14 -9.90 -18.97
CA THR A 33 -1.29 -10.74 -17.77
C THR A 33 -2.35 -10.13 -16.87
N VAL A 34 -3.29 -10.94 -16.39
CA VAL A 34 -4.33 -10.53 -15.45
C VAL A 34 -4.17 -11.28 -14.13
N LEU A 35 -4.18 -10.55 -13.02
CA LEU A 35 -4.37 -11.08 -11.67
C LEU A 35 -5.81 -10.78 -11.26
N ASN A 36 -6.62 -11.81 -11.01
CA ASN A 36 -8.00 -11.64 -10.61
C ASN A 36 -8.28 -12.45 -9.32
N ASP A 37 -8.79 -11.82 -8.27
CA ASP A 37 -8.98 -12.50 -6.96
C ASP A 37 -7.69 -13.18 -6.46
N VAL A 38 -6.59 -12.43 -6.45
CA VAL A 38 -5.30 -12.86 -5.90
C VAL A 38 -5.08 -12.16 -4.56
N PHE A 39 -4.93 -12.96 -3.51
CA PHE A 39 -4.81 -12.49 -2.13
C PHE A 39 -3.46 -12.90 -1.55
N LEU A 40 -2.87 -12.06 -0.70
CA LEU A 40 -1.59 -12.30 -0.05
C LEU A 40 -1.73 -12.09 1.44
N ARG A 41 -1.33 -13.07 2.25
CA ARG A 41 -1.41 -12.99 3.71
C ARG A 41 -0.03 -13.18 4.36
N ILE A 42 0.27 -12.32 5.32
CA ILE A 42 1.52 -12.35 6.10
C ILE A 42 1.18 -12.34 7.58
N GLY A 43 1.22 -13.50 8.22
CA GLY A 43 0.85 -13.64 9.63
C GLY A 43 -0.54 -14.26 9.83
N GLY A 44 -1.03 -14.20 11.06
CA GLY A 44 -2.39 -14.57 11.43
C GLY A 44 -2.59 -16.06 11.69
N ALA A 45 -2.25 -16.93 10.73
CA ALA A 45 -2.30 -18.39 10.92
C ALA A 45 -0.96 -18.94 11.43
N THR A 46 0.13 -18.43 10.86
CA THR A 46 1.53 -18.71 11.22
C THR A 46 2.28 -17.38 11.28
N PRO A 47 3.47 -17.25 11.91
CA PRO A 47 4.25 -16.02 11.91
C PRO A 47 4.95 -15.81 10.55
N GLY A 48 4.15 -15.67 9.50
CA GLY A 48 4.58 -15.54 8.11
C GLY A 48 5.36 -14.25 7.87
N LYS A 49 6.34 -14.27 6.96
CA LYS A 49 7.20 -13.11 6.67
C LYS A 49 7.47 -12.97 5.18
N ALA A 50 7.48 -11.73 4.71
CA ALA A 50 7.92 -11.39 3.36
C ALA A 50 8.59 -10.01 3.37
N THR A 51 9.54 -9.72 2.47
CA THR A 51 10.00 -8.33 2.29
C THR A 51 8.95 -7.55 1.50
N THR A 52 8.62 -8.03 0.30
CA THR A 52 7.56 -7.51 -0.56
C THR A 52 6.55 -8.61 -0.87
N SER A 53 5.24 -8.32 -0.85
CA SER A 53 4.25 -9.35 -1.17
C SER A 53 4.10 -9.54 -2.68
N LEU A 54 3.82 -8.48 -3.43
CA LEU A 54 3.60 -8.52 -4.87
C LEU A 54 4.52 -7.55 -5.60
N VAL A 55 5.25 -8.04 -6.61
CA VAL A 55 6.02 -7.21 -7.56
C VAL A 55 5.45 -7.41 -8.96
N VAL A 56 5.09 -6.32 -9.63
CA VAL A 56 4.59 -6.31 -11.01
C VAL A 56 5.59 -5.60 -11.91
N ASN A 57 6.37 -6.37 -12.66
CA ASN A 57 7.36 -5.87 -13.61
C ASN A 57 6.81 -5.81 -15.05
N SER A 58 5.89 -6.72 -15.42
CA SER A 58 5.33 -6.76 -16.76
C SER A 58 4.43 -5.56 -17.08
N ASP A 59 4.72 -4.90 -18.19
CA ASP A 59 3.89 -3.83 -18.75
C ASP A 59 2.46 -4.32 -19.06
N HIS A 60 1.49 -3.42 -18.95
CA HIS A 60 0.06 -3.65 -19.22
C HIS A 60 -0.63 -4.67 -18.30
N THR A 61 0.04 -5.15 -17.24
CA THR A 61 -0.60 -6.06 -16.27
C THR A 61 -1.89 -5.43 -15.72
N VAL A 62 -2.95 -6.25 -15.64
CA VAL A 62 -4.19 -5.85 -14.97
C VAL A 62 -4.25 -6.54 -13.60
N ILE A 63 -4.40 -5.76 -12.55
CA ILE A 63 -4.69 -6.22 -11.20
C ILE A 63 -6.17 -5.94 -10.97
N ASP A 64 -6.99 -6.97 -10.82
CA ASP A 64 -8.43 -6.85 -10.67
C ASP A 64 -8.86 -7.59 -9.41
N HIS A 65 -9.18 -6.85 -8.36
CA HIS A 65 -9.50 -7.36 -7.04
C HIS A 65 -8.33 -8.13 -6.40
N THR A 66 -7.46 -7.38 -5.74
CA THR A 66 -6.35 -7.94 -4.95
C THR A 66 -6.37 -7.39 -3.55
N TRP A 67 -6.11 -8.28 -2.58
CA TRP A 67 -5.91 -7.91 -1.19
C TRP A 67 -4.56 -8.41 -0.70
N ALA A 68 -3.65 -7.48 -0.45
CA ALA A 68 -2.35 -7.76 0.16
C ALA A 68 -2.42 -7.32 1.63
N TRP A 69 -2.39 -8.28 2.55
CA TRP A 69 -2.69 -8.03 3.96
C TRP A 69 -1.58 -8.57 4.86
N ARG A 70 -0.86 -7.66 5.51
CA ARG A 70 -0.05 -8.02 6.68
C ARG A 70 -1.00 -8.15 7.86
N ALA A 71 -1.06 -9.33 8.47
CA ALA A 71 -2.05 -9.61 9.50
C ALA A 71 -1.94 -8.65 10.70
N ASP A 72 -3.07 -8.02 11.06
CA ASP A 72 -3.25 -7.24 12.29
C ASP A 72 -3.83 -8.08 13.44
N HIS A 73 -4.35 -9.28 13.13
CA HIS A 73 -4.89 -10.23 14.10
C HIS A 73 -4.68 -11.70 13.70
N GLY A 74 -4.82 -12.62 14.66
CA GLY A 74 -4.80 -14.06 14.44
C GLY A 74 -4.38 -14.86 15.66
N ASN A 75 -3.82 -16.05 15.44
CA ASN A 75 -3.37 -16.96 16.48
C ASN A 75 -2.27 -16.33 17.36
N ASP A 76 -2.22 -16.73 18.63
CA ASP A 76 -1.20 -16.28 19.57
C ASP A 76 0.22 -16.47 19.01
N GLY A 77 1.03 -15.42 19.07
CA GLY A 77 2.42 -15.44 18.59
C GLY A 77 2.59 -15.39 17.07
N THR A 78 1.53 -15.13 16.30
CA THR A 78 1.60 -15.03 14.82
C THR A 78 1.55 -13.60 14.27
N VAL A 79 1.23 -12.62 15.11
CA VAL A 79 1.10 -11.20 14.73
C VAL A 79 1.92 -10.31 15.67
N GLY A 80 2.51 -9.26 15.12
CA GLY A 80 3.20 -8.19 15.84
C GLY A 80 4.34 -7.58 15.04
N TRP A 81 4.82 -6.42 15.48
CA TRP A 81 5.77 -5.58 14.73
C TRP A 81 7.04 -6.32 14.29
N ASN A 82 7.52 -7.25 15.12
CA ASN A 82 8.71 -8.07 14.86
C ASN A 82 8.38 -9.56 14.59
N THR A 83 7.09 -9.91 14.52
CA THR A 83 6.60 -11.29 14.38
C THR A 83 6.33 -11.61 12.92
N ASN A 84 5.34 -10.96 12.31
CA ASN A 84 4.95 -11.14 10.90
C ASN A 84 5.45 -9.97 10.07
N THR A 85 6.77 -9.81 10.00
CA THR A 85 7.39 -8.67 9.32
C THR A 85 7.10 -8.70 7.82
N ALA A 86 6.50 -7.62 7.31
CA ALA A 86 6.50 -7.29 5.89
C ALA A 86 6.62 -5.79 5.63
N ASP A 87 7.52 -5.44 4.72
CA ASP A 87 7.89 -4.05 4.48
C ASP A 87 6.92 -3.36 3.51
N THR A 88 6.60 -3.99 2.37
CA THR A 88 5.77 -3.39 1.30
C THR A 88 4.81 -4.40 0.71
N GLY A 89 3.56 -3.99 0.44
CA GLY A 89 2.56 -4.88 -0.14
C GLY A 89 2.70 -5.03 -1.65
N LEU A 90 2.76 -3.91 -2.36
CA LEU A 90 2.81 -3.90 -3.82
C LEU A 90 3.92 -2.98 -4.34
N VAL A 91 4.73 -3.48 -5.27
CA VAL A 91 5.64 -2.69 -6.09
C VAL A 91 5.26 -2.86 -7.55
N VAL A 92 4.95 -1.76 -8.25
CA VAL A 92 4.65 -1.74 -9.68
C VAL A 92 5.79 -1.07 -10.43
N ASN A 93 6.54 -1.85 -11.20
CA ASN A 93 7.62 -1.36 -12.06
C ASN A 93 7.18 -1.26 -13.53
N GLY A 94 6.23 -2.09 -13.96
CA GLY A 94 5.74 -2.11 -15.33
C GLY A 94 4.97 -0.84 -15.72
N GLN A 95 5.04 -0.48 -17.00
CA GLN A 95 4.30 0.62 -17.61
C GLN A 95 2.85 0.21 -17.88
N ASP A 96 1.94 1.19 -17.89
CA ASP A 96 0.53 1.03 -18.29
C ASP A 96 -0.22 -0.07 -17.50
N VAL A 97 0.25 -0.37 -16.28
CA VAL A 97 -0.43 -1.28 -15.35
C VAL A 97 -1.73 -0.64 -14.88
N THR A 98 -2.80 -1.43 -14.80
CA THR A 98 -4.10 -0.96 -14.29
C THR A 98 -4.54 -1.80 -13.10
N ALA A 99 -4.93 -1.14 -12.02
CA ALA A 99 -5.51 -1.76 -10.83
C ALA A 99 -7.00 -1.39 -10.70
N TYR A 100 -7.85 -2.38 -10.45
CA TYR A 100 -9.25 -2.23 -10.08
C TYR A 100 -9.46 -2.90 -8.72
N GLY A 101 -10.09 -2.22 -7.76
CA GLY A 101 -10.36 -2.82 -6.45
C GLY A 101 -9.08 -3.23 -5.72
N LEU A 102 -8.20 -2.26 -5.45
CA LEU A 102 -6.91 -2.53 -4.81
C LEU A 102 -6.99 -2.35 -3.28
N PHE A 103 -6.69 -3.41 -2.53
CA PHE A 103 -6.66 -3.40 -1.07
C PHE A 103 -5.25 -3.77 -0.59
N VAL A 104 -4.58 -2.90 0.16
CA VAL A 104 -3.23 -3.16 0.67
C VAL A 104 -3.10 -2.62 2.09
N GLU A 105 -2.74 -3.45 3.06
CA GLU A 105 -2.91 -3.09 4.48
C GLU A 105 -1.76 -3.53 5.40
N HIS A 106 -1.52 -2.68 6.40
CA HIS A 106 -0.70 -2.86 7.61
C HIS A 106 0.80 -3.18 7.41
N TYR A 107 1.35 -2.96 6.22
CA TYR A 107 2.79 -3.13 5.98
C TYR A 107 3.61 -2.15 6.82
N LYS A 108 4.87 -2.51 7.12
CA LYS A 108 5.75 -1.73 8.00
C LYS A 108 6.30 -0.48 7.34
N LYS A 109 6.36 -0.44 5.99
CA LYS A 109 6.82 0.70 5.21
C LYS A 109 5.73 1.13 4.22
N THR A 110 6.11 1.68 3.08
CA THR A 110 5.18 2.12 2.04
C THR A 110 4.37 0.93 1.54
N GLN A 111 3.04 1.05 1.52
CA GLN A 111 2.14 -0.07 1.23
C GLN A 111 2.13 -0.38 -0.27
N VAL A 112 1.99 0.67 -1.10
CA VAL A 112 2.08 0.61 -2.57
C VAL A 112 3.20 1.54 -3.06
N VAL A 113 4.14 1.00 -3.84
CA VAL A 113 5.15 1.78 -4.57
C VAL A 113 4.90 1.64 -6.07
N TRP A 114 4.69 2.76 -6.75
CA TRP A 114 4.42 2.81 -8.19
C TRP A 114 5.54 3.54 -8.93
N ASN A 115 6.33 2.79 -9.69
CA ASN A 115 7.49 3.28 -10.43
C ASN A 115 7.23 3.45 -11.94
N GLY A 116 6.19 2.79 -12.47
CA GLY A 116 5.85 2.83 -13.89
C GLY A 116 4.94 4.00 -14.31
N ASN A 117 5.15 4.50 -15.53
CA ASN A 117 4.30 5.48 -16.20
C ASN A 117 3.00 4.85 -16.73
N GLY A 118 1.98 5.67 -16.95
CA GLY A 118 0.69 5.27 -17.48
C GLY A 118 -0.18 4.49 -16.50
N GLY A 119 0.28 4.35 -15.25
CA GLY A 119 -0.40 3.58 -14.23
C GLY A 119 -1.78 4.15 -13.90
N ARG A 120 -2.76 3.26 -13.72
CA ARG A 120 -4.13 3.63 -13.34
C ARG A 120 -4.63 2.82 -12.16
N THR A 121 -5.26 3.47 -11.19
CA THR A 121 -5.91 2.79 -10.07
C THR A 121 -7.36 3.24 -9.92
N TYR A 122 -8.29 2.31 -10.02
CA TYR A 122 -9.71 2.54 -9.79
C TYR A 122 -10.11 1.83 -8.50
N PHE A 123 -10.41 2.63 -7.48
CA PHE A 123 -10.59 2.20 -6.10
C PHE A 123 -9.29 1.71 -5.43
N PHE A 124 -8.93 2.38 -4.33
CA PHE A 124 -7.88 1.96 -3.41
C PHE A 124 -8.37 2.03 -1.97
N GLN A 125 -8.12 0.99 -1.21
CA GLN A 125 -8.32 0.99 0.23
C GLN A 125 -7.03 0.57 0.94
N ASN A 126 -6.73 1.27 2.03
CA ASN A 126 -5.63 0.98 2.91
C ASN A 126 -6.00 1.23 4.38
N GLU A 127 -5.45 0.37 5.23
CA GLU A 127 -5.21 0.66 6.64
C GLU A 127 -3.71 0.63 6.95
N LEU A 128 -3.26 1.61 7.72
CA LEU A 128 -1.88 1.72 8.18
C LEU A 128 -1.57 0.66 9.25
N PRO A 129 -0.29 0.32 9.52
CA PRO A 129 0.02 -0.65 10.57
C PRO A 129 -0.45 -0.13 11.93
N TYR A 130 -1.14 -0.99 12.68
CA TYR A 130 -1.66 -0.64 14.01
C TYR A 130 -0.61 -0.71 15.10
N ASP A 131 0.47 -1.44 14.81
CA ASP A 131 1.48 -1.90 15.74
C ASP A 131 2.87 -1.24 15.68
N PRO A 132 3.10 -0.05 15.06
CA PRO A 132 4.34 0.69 15.29
C PRO A 132 4.56 0.94 16.79
N PRO A 133 5.71 0.54 17.36
CA PRO A 133 5.97 0.72 18.79
C PRO A 133 6.23 2.19 19.15
N ASP A 134 6.86 2.94 18.24
CA ASP A 134 7.21 4.34 18.41
C ASP A 134 7.43 5.02 17.05
N GLN A 135 7.46 6.36 17.04
CA GLN A 135 7.64 7.13 15.81
C GLN A 135 8.99 6.83 15.14
N GLY A 136 10.06 6.62 15.90
CA GLY A 136 11.40 6.38 15.35
C GLY A 136 11.47 5.10 14.53
N SER A 137 10.76 4.05 14.96
CA SER A 137 10.62 2.79 14.24
C SER A 137 9.79 2.90 12.95
N TRP A 138 8.98 3.95 12.83
CA TRP A 138 8.08 4.21 11.71
C TRP A 138 8.27 5.65 11.21
N THR A 139 9.48 5.94 10.77
CA THR A 139 9.88 7.20 10.13
C THR A 139 10.58 6.88 8.82
N ASN A 140 10.13 7.48 7.72
CA ASN A 140 10.75 7.37 6.41
C ASN A 140 11.74 8.53 6.18
N GLY A 141 13.01 8.33 6.54
CA GLY A 141 14.02 9.38 6.46
C GLY A 141 13.74 10.49 7.47
N SER A 142 13.31 11.66 7.00
CA SER A 142 12.86 12.78 7.85
C SER A 142 11.33 12.88 7.97
N THR A 143 10.58 12.04 7.25
CA THR A 143 9.11 12.07 7.20
C THR A 143 8.52 11.12 8.22
N GLN A 144 7.54 11.58 9.00
CA GLN A 144 6.83 10.75 9.96
C GLN A 144 5.95 9.72 9.24
N GLY A 145 6.12 8.44 9.55
CA GLY A 145 5.39 7.35 8.89
C GLY A 145 5.86 7.07 7.47
N TYR A 146 5.16 6.14 6.82
CA TYR A 146 5.33 5.79 5.42
C TYR A 146 3.99 5.88 4.72
N PRO A 147 3.93 6.40 3.48
CA PRO A 147 2.67 6.60 2.78
C PRO A 147 1.99 5.25 2.45
N ALA A 148 0.67 5.26 2.46
CA ALA A 148 -0.16 4.21 1.90
C ALA A 148 0.14 3.98 0.40
N TYR A 149 0.34 5.04 -0.36
CA TYR A 149 0.59 4.94 -1.80
C TYR A 149 1.60 5.98 -2.26
N LYS A 150 2.69 5.50 -2.85
CA LYS A 150 3.77 6.35 -3.37
C LYS A 150 3.90 6.19 -4.88
N VAL A 151 3.84 7.30 -5.61
CA VAL A 151 4.27 7.38 -7.01
C VAL A 151 5.70 7.91 -7.04
N ALA A 152 6.59 7.24 -7.76
CA ALA A 152 8.00 7.64 -7.83
C ALA A 152 8.18 9.01 -8.51
N ASN A 153 9.19 9.76 -8.07
CA ASN A 153 9.43 11.12 -8.55
C ASN A 153 9.72 11.23 -10.05
N SER A 154 10.16 10.12 -10.68
CA SER A 154 10.43 10.03 -12.13
C SER A 154 9.19 9.81 -12.97
N VAL A 155 8.04 9.47 -12.37
CA VAL A 155 6.80 9.22 -13.09
C VAL A 155 6.20 10.53 -13.57
N THR A 156 5.83 10.58 -14.84
CA THR A 156 5.23 11.74 -15.52
C THR A 156 3.77 11.52 -15.87
N SER A 157 3.27 10.27 -15.87
CA SER A 157 1.86 9.96 -16.06
C SER A 157 1.36 8.89 -15.06
N HIS A 158 0.35 9.24 -14.27
CA HIS A 158 -0.32 8.33 -13.34
C HIS A 158 -1.70 8.88 -12.99
N GLU A 159 -2.70 8.02 -12.83
CA GLU A 159 -4.03 8.50 -12.44
C GLU A 159 -4.77 7.54 -11.52
N ALA A 160 -5.38 8.06 -10.45
CA ALA A 160 -6.10 7.23 -9.50
C ALA A 160 -7.43 7.86 -9.04
N TRP A 161 -8.43 7.02 -8.79
CA TRP A 161 -9.78 7.43 -8.40
C TRP A 161 -10.29 6.66 -7.19
N GLY A 162 -10.88 7.37 -6.21
CA GLY A 162 -11.52 6.77 -5.05
C GLY A 162 -10.51 6.08 -4.15
N LEU A 163 -9.72 6.85 -3.40
CA LEU A 163 -8.64 6.33 -2.57
C LEU A 163 -8.89 6.60 -1.09
N GLY A 164 -8.76 5.57 -0.25
CA GLY A 164 -8.88 5.67 1.21
C GLY A 164 -7.64 5.17 1.93
N SER A 165 -7.21 5.90 2.96
CA SER A 165 -6.16 5.48 3.90
C SER A 165 -6.57 5.75 5.34
N TYR A 166 -6.52 4.73 6.20
CA TYR A 166 -7.08 4.78 7.54
C TYR A 166 -6.01 4.49 8.60
N ALA A 167 -5.95 5.35 9.63
CA ALA A 167 -5.09 5.17 10.79
C ALA A 167 -5.87 4.57 11.96
N TYR A 168 -5.30 3.51 12.55
CA TYR A 168 -5.69 3.01 13.87
C TYR A 168 -4.42 2.63 14.64
N ALA A 169 -3.73 3.63 15.20
CA ALA A 169 -2.45 3.42 15.91
C ALA A 169 -2.69 2.75 17.28
N GLN A 170 -3.08 1.49 17.27
CA GLN A 170 -3.59 0.73 18.42
C GLN A 170 -2.55 0.62 19.54
N VAL A 171 -1.31 0.27 19.17
CA VAL A 171 -0.20 0.02 20.09
C VAL A 171 0.35 1.34 20.64
N ASN A 172 0.55 2.33 19.78
CA ASN A 172 1.02 3.65 20.19
C ASN A 172 0.23 4.77 19.52
N PRO A 173 -0.82 5.31 20.18
CA PRO A 173 -1.67 6.36 19.63
C PRO A 173 -0.97 7.69 19.36
N SER A 174 0.27 7.88 19.85
CA SER A 174 1.06 9.10 19.63
C SER A 174 1.81 9.12 18.30
N VAL A 175 1.87 7.98 17.60
CA VAL A 175 2.48 7.88 16.27
C VAL A 175 1.64 8.66 15.26
N VAL A 176 2.35 9.37 14.38
CA VAL A 176 1.80 10.24 13.35
C VAL A 176 2.27 9.74 11.98
N GLU A 177 1.35 9.75 11.02
CA GLU A 177 1.67 9.73 9.59
C GLU A 177 1.67 11.17 9.06
N ASP A 178 2.69 11.55 8.31
CA ASP A 178 2.74 12.87 7.69
C ASP A 178 1.72 12.99 6.55
N HIS A 179 1.70 12.02 5.63
CA HIS A 179 0.77 11.97 4.51
C HIS A 179 0.53 10.54 4.03
N SER A 180 -0.71 10.24 3.65
CA SER A 180 -1.06 8.90 3.15
C SER A 180 -0.71 8.69 1.68
N PHE A 181 -0.74 9.74 0.88
CA PHE A 181 -0.42 9.67 -0.55
C PHE A 181 0.82 10.54 -0.84
N GLU A 182 1.82 9.99 -1.52
CA GLU A 182 3.05 10.73 -1.88
C GLU A 182 3.31 10.66 -3.38
N VAL A 183 3.29 11.79 -4.08
CA VAL A 183 3.35 11.83 -5.55
C VAL A 183 4.17 12.99 -6.09
N PRO A 184 4.81 12.87 -7.28
CA PRO A 184 5.45 14.00 -7.92
C PRO A 184 4.42 15.06 -8.32
N ARG A 185 4.82 16.33 -8.25
CA ARG A 185 4.02 17.46 -8.73
C ARG A 185 4.21 17.66 -10.23
N THR A 186 3.61 16.78 -11.03
CA THR A 186 3.60 16.86 -12.49
C THR A 186 2.16 16.87 -12.99
N SER A 187 1.87 17.58 -14.09
CA SER A 187 0.50 17.73 -14.60
C SER A 187 -0.13 16.42 -15.08
N GLY A 188 0.68 15.41 -15.40
CA GLY A 188 0.22 14.08 -15.80
C GLY A 188 -0.03 13.12 -14.62
N VAL A 189 0.24 13.53 -13.38
CA VAL A 189 -0.04 12.74 -12.17
C VAL A 189 -1.23 13.35 -11.43
N ARG A 190 -2.36 12.64 -11.42
CA ARG A 190 -3.65 13.14 -10.94
C ARG A 190 -4.35 12.14 -10.03
N PHE A 191 -4.92 12.62 -8.93
CA PHE A 191 -5.60 11.81 -7.95
C PHE A 191 -6.97 12.43 -7.69
N HIS A 192 -8.01 11.61 -7.71
CA HIS A 192 -9.40 12.06 -7.61
C HIS A 192 -10.07 11.35 -6.45
N ASP A 193 -10.84 12.10 -5.65
CA ASP A 193 -11.66 11.57 -4.56
C ASP A 193 -10.88 10.75 -3.53
N MET A 194 -10.07 11.45 -2.74
CA MET A 194 -9.31 10.87 -1.63
C MET A 194 -9.99 11.10 -0.29
N VAL A 195 -9.82 10.14 0.63
CA VAL A 195 -10.25 10.23 2.03
C VAL A 195 -9.16 9.71 2.96
N THR A 196 -8.94 10.41 4.07
CA THR A 196 -8.20 9.85 5.22
C THR A 196 -9.08 9.81 6.46
N THR A 197 -8.88 8.80 7.30
CA THR A 197 -9.70 8.58 8.50
C THR A 197 -8.84 8.16 9.69
N VAL A 198 -9.21 8.59 10.90
CA VAL A 198 -8.75 7.99 12.17
C VAL A 198 -9.86 7.09 12.72
N LEU A 199 -9.58 5.81 12.82
CA LEU A 199 -10.50 4.81 13.37
C LEU A 199 -10.27 4.68 14.87
N GLY A 200 -11.31 4.26 15.62
CA GLY A 200 -11.19 3.87 17.03
C GLY A 200 -10.59 4.92 17.99
N GLY A 201 -10.53 6.19 17.58
CA GLY A 201 -9.96 7.28 18.38
C GLY A 201 -8.44 7.23 18.58
N LYS A 202 -7.68 6.55 17.72
CA LYS A 202 -6.22 6.38 17.88
C LYS A 202 -5.43 6.68 16.60
N GLY A 203 -4.49 7.61 16.67
CA GLY A 203 -3.59 7.96 15.57
C GLY A 203 -3.84 9.36 15.03
N THR A 204 -3.02 9.75 14.06
CA THR A 204 -3.08 11.07 13.41
C THR A 204 -2.46 10.96 12.02
N ILE A 205 -3.09 11.60 11.04
CA ILE A 205 -2.55 11.79 9.69
C ILE A 205 -2.55 13.30 9.41
N ASN A 206 -1.38 13.90 9.16
CA ASN A 206 -1.29 15.36 9.01
C ASN A 206 -1.86 15.86 7.68
N HIS A 207 -1.68 15.12 6.59
CA HIS A 207 -2.10 15.49 5.24
C HIS A 207 -2.68 14.30 4.49
N ILE A 208 -3.58 14.55 3.54
CA ILE A 208 -4.10 13.48 2.68
C ILE A 208 -3.03 13.10 1.67
N ILE A 209 -2.53 14.07 0.90
CA ILE A 209 -1.57 13.86 -0.18
C ILE A 209 -0.47 14.92 -0.12
N ASN A 210 0.79 14.50 -0.09
CA ASN A 210 1.94 15.38 0.09
C ASN A 210 1.72 16.35 1.28
N ASP A 211 1.56 17.65 1.01
CA ASP A 211 1.30 18.72 1.97
C ASP A 211 -0.15 19.26 1.90
N ALA A 212 -1.05 18.57 1.21
CA ALA A 212 -2.42 18.98 0.94
C ALA A 212 -3.46 18.07 1.63
N GLY A 213 -4.65 18.63 1.85
CA GLY A 213 -5.73 17.97 2.58
C GLY A 213 -5.67 18.24 4.09
N ALA A 214 -6.84 18.19 4.73
CA ALA A 214 -6.97 18.48 6.15
C ALA A 214 -6.42 17.33 7.01
N LYS A 215 -5.78 17.71 8.11
CA LYS A 215 -5.33 16.79 9.16
C LYS A 215 -6.51 16.05 9.79
N VAL A 216 -6.34 14.75 10.02
CA VAL A 216 -7.27 13.94 10.83
C VAL A 216 -6.65 13.53 12.16
N THR A 217 -7.49 13.55 13.20
CA THR A 217 -7.16 13.23 14.60
C THR A 217 -8.35 12.53 15.25
N PRO A 218 -8.26 12.02 16.49
CA PRO A 218 -9.41 11.40 17.15
C PRO A 218 -10.64 12.31 17.29
N SER A 219 -10.47 13.64 17.37
CA SER A 219 -11.56 14.62 17.51
C SER A 219 -12.08 15.19 16.18
N SER A 220 -11.34 14.99 15.09
CA SER A 220 -11.73 15.37 13.72
C SER A 220 -11.27 14.23 12.82
N ASN A 221 -12.09 13.18 12.75
CA ASN A 221 -11.64 11.85 12.40
C ASN A 221 -11.73 11.50 10.91
N VAL A 222 -12.24 12.39 10.06
CA VAL A 222 -12.33 12.17 8.61
C VAL A 222 -12.03 13.46 7.85
N ALA A 223 -11.31 13.33 6.74
CA ALA A 223 -11.05 14.42 5.80
C ALA A 223 -11.14 13.92 4.36
N TYR A 224 -11.67 14.76 3.47
CA TYR A 224 -11.85 14.47 2.05
C TYR A 224 -11.06 15.48 1.19
N LEU A 225 -10.56 15.02 0.05
CA LEU A 225 -9.97 15.85 -0.98
C LEU A 225 -10.40 15.35 -2.36
N THR A 226 -11.24 16.12 -3.06
CA THR A 226 -12.01 15.68 -4.23
C THR A 226 -11.53 16.29 -5.56
N ASN A 227 -10.36 16.95 -5.59
CA ASN A 227 -9.85 17.68 -6.74
C ASN A 227 -8.55 17.10 -7.27
#